data_AF-A0A2V9WKZ4-F1
#
_entry.id   AF-A0A2V9WKZ4-F1
#
_cell.length_a   1.000
_cell.length_b   1.000
_cell.length_c   1.000
_cell.angle_alpha   90.00
_cell.angle_beta   90.00
_cell.angle_gamma   90.00
#
_symmetry.space_group_name_H-M   'P 1'
#
loop_
_entity.id
_entity.type
_entity.pdbx_description
1 polymer ?
#
loop_
_entity_poly.entity_id
_entity_poly.type
_entity_poly.pdbx_seq_one_letter_code
_entity_poly.pdbx_strand_id
1 'polypeptide(L)'
;MLSCKGDEDEIHACSFSFISGLRGRGSDRQLALRSRIVLAAAAGQANQQIATALQVPEVTVGKWRRCFASQGLDGLQDAARSGRPPKHSQEILQKVQSRVRQQPEHYSRWSVRTLATDLGLPSSTVHQMLVVSGLQPHRIRTFPFSPDPDFEAKLLDIVGLYLNLPEHALVLCVDEKTGIQALDRTQPLLPLSAKKPRSWTNEYVRHGTQTLLAALEIASGEVVAHIKQRRTSVNFLRFMNDAVGAFPKRELHVVLDNLNIHKNEAAKRWLRRHPH
;
A
#
# COMPACT_ATOMS: atom_id res chain seq x y z
N MET A 1 11.28 37.50 -8.33
CA MET A 1 12.64 37.98 -8.02
C MET A 1 12.85 37.81 -6.53
N LEU A 2 13.40 36.67 -6.11
CA LEU A 2 13.97 36.43 -4.78
C LEU A 2 14.91 35.24 -4.96
N SER A 3 16.18 35.51 -4.68
CA SER A 3 17.32 34.61 -4.78
C SER A 3 17.86 34.43 -3.37
N CYS A 4 18.18 33.21 -2.98
CA CYS A 4 19.34 32.91 -2.14
C CYS A 4 19.81 31.49 -2.43
N LYS A 5 21.09 31.40 -2.80
CA LYS A 5 21.94 30.22 -2.95
C LYS A 5 22.20 29.55 -1.60
N GLY A 6 22.58 28.28 -1.65
CA GLY A 6 23.52 27.72 -0.68
C GLY A 6 23.35 26.24 -0.39
N ASP A 7 24.31 25.48 -0.88
CA ASP A 7 24.96 24.34 -0.21
C ASP A 7 24.51 22.90 -0.54
N GLU A 8 25.44 22.25 -1.24
CA GLU A 8 25.70 20.81 -1.31
C GLU A 8 25.99 20.28 0.10
N ASP A 9 25.44 19.11 0.46
CA ASP A 9 26.22 17.96 0.95
C ASP A 9 25.32 16.85 1.53
N GLU A 10 25.68 15.63 1.14
CA GLU A 10 25.53 14.34 1.83
C GLU A 10 24.31 14.09 2.72
N ILE A 11 23.36 13.29 2.22
CA ILE A 11 22.53 12.43 3.10
C ILE A 11 22.59 10.99 2.62
N HIS A 12 23.55 10.29 3.22
CA HIS A 12 23.46 8.94 3.78
C HIS A 12 22.69 7.86 3.01
N ALA A 13 23.47 6.86 2.59
CA ALA A 13 23.09 5.48 2.34
C ALA A 13 22.04 4.98 3.35
N CYS A 14 20.80 4.90 2.90
CA CYS A 14 19.73 4.20 3.61
C CYS A 14 19.92 2.69 3.41
N SER A 15 20.84 2.12 4.19
CA SER A 15 20.88 0.67 4.42
C SER A 15 19.60 0.29 5.15
N PHE A 16 18.62 -0.19 4.39
CA PHE A 16 17.44 -0.85 4.92
C PHE A 16 17.89 -2.16 5.59
N SER A 17 18.32 -2.06 6.85
CA SER A 17 18.53 -3.20 7.71
C SER A 17 17.19 -3.89 7.91
N PHE A 18 17.07 -5.06 7.29
CA PHE A 18 15.97 -6.00 7.42
C PHE A 18 15.90 -6.50 8.87
N ILE A 19 15.31 -5.73 9.80
CA ILE A 19 14.95 -6.24 11.12
C ILE A 19 13.61 -6.96 11.01
N SER A 20 13.62 -8.12 10.35
CA SER A 20 12.60 -9.15 10.57
C SER A 20 13.29 -10.36 11.17
N GLY A 21 13.39 -10.40 12.50
CA GLY A 21 14.03 -11.56 13.14
C GLY A 21 14.39 -11.48 14.62
N LEU A 22 13.76 -10.64 15.45
CA LEU A 22 14.00 -10.64 16.89
C LEU A 22 12.87 -11.28 17.69
N ARG A 23 12.52 -12.53 17.36
CA ARG A 23 11.89 -13.44 18.33
C ARG A 23 12.49 -14.84 18.23
N GLY A 24 13.80 -14.92 18.35
CA GLY A 24 14.42 -16.14 18.87
C GLY A 24 14.16 -16.21 20.36
N ARG A 25 12.98 -16.69 20.80
CA ARG A 25 12.83 -17.15 22.18
C ARG A 25 13.64 -18.44 22.31
N GLY A 26 14.97 -18.30 22.46
CA GLY A 26 15.76 -19.36 23.09
C GLY A 26 15.06 -19.66 24.41
N SER A 27 14.54 -20.87 24.56
CA SER A 27 13.54 -21.22 25.59
C SER A 27 13.83 -20.49 26.90
N ASP A 28 12.90 -19.73 27.44
CA ASP A 28 13.10 -18.84 28.62
C ASP A 28 13.84 -19.54 29.78
N ARG A 29 13.69 -20.87 29.88
CA ARG A 29 14.43 -21.76 30.79
C ARG A 29 15.96 -21.72 30.64
N GLN A 30 16.48 -21.66 29.42
CA GLN A 30 17.91 -21.57 29.15
C GLN A 30 18.48 -20.20 29.51
N LEU A 31 17.75 -19.12 29.24
CA LEU A 31 18.16 -17.77 29.64
C LEU A 31 18.15 -17.63 31.18
N ALA A 32 17.14 -18.20 31.85
CA ALA A 32 17.07 -18.27 33.31
C ALA A 32 18.25 -19.05 33.91
N LEU A 33 18.62 -20.19 33.31
CA LEU A 33 19.79 -20.97 33.73
C LEU A 33 21.10 -20.17 33.61
N ARG A 34 21.30 -19.50 32.47
CA ARG A 34 22.47 -18.64 32.22
C ARG A 34 22.53 -17.47 33.19
N SER A 35 21.37 -16.86 33.50
CA SER A 35 21.26 -15.77 34.47
C SER A 35 21.59 -16.22 35.89
N ARG A 36 21.14 -17.42 36.30
CA ARG A 36 21.48 -18.02 37.61
C ARG A 36 22.97 -18.28 37.75
N ILE A 37 23.64 -18.71 36.67
CA ILE A 37 25.10 -18.88 36.64
C ILE A 37 25.80 -17.55 36.93
N VAL A 38 25.37 -16.47 36.29
CA VAL A 38 25.97 -15.13 36.46
C VAL A 38 25.73 -14.59 37.87
N LEU A 39 24.50 -14.70 38.40
CA LEU A 39 24.16 -14.25 39.75
C LEU A 39 24.95 -15.02 40.83
N ALA A 40 25.09 -16.33 40.67
CA ALA A 40 25.87 -17.16 41.58
C ALA A 40 27.37 -16.80 41.54
N ALA A 41 27.91 -16.50 40.36
CA ALA A 41 29.28 -16.01 40.21
C ALA A 41 29.49 -14.61 40.81
N ALA A 42 28.50 -13.72 40.71
CA ALA A 42 28.53 -12.39 41.33
C ALA A 42 28.48 -12.47 42.86
N ALA A 43 27.84 -13.50 43.42
CA ALA A 43 27.85 -13.81 44.84
C ALA A 43 29.16 -14.46 45.33
N GLY A 44 30.20 -14.56 44.49
CA GLY A 44 31.53 -15.06 44.85
C GLY A 44 31.67 -16.59 44.83
N GLN A 45 30.69 -17.34 44.31
CA GLN A 45 30.78 -18.79 44.24
C GLN A 45 31.78 -19.27 43.18
N ALA A 46 32.54 -20.32 43.49
CA ALA A 46 33.47 -20.94 42.55
C ALA A 46 32.73 -21.73 41.46
N ASN A 47 33.33 -21.89 40.27
CA ASN A 47 32.70 -22.58 39.13
C ASN A 47 32.21 -23.99 39.48
N GLN A 48 33.00 -24.73 40.25
CA GLN A 48 32.66 -26.08 40.71
C GLN A 48 31.40 -26.08 41.59
N GLN A 49 31.25 -25.10 42.49
CA GLN A 49 30.09 -24.99 43.38
C GLN A 49 28.81 -24.64 42.59
N ILE A 50 28.93 -23.72 41.63
CA ILE A 50 27.83 -23.32 40.74
C ILE A 50 27.38 -24.50 39.87
N ALA A 51 28.34 -25.26 39.33
CA ALA A 51 28.10 -26.44 38.51
C ALA A 51 27.31 -27.51 39.29
N THR A 52 27.72 -27.80 40.53
CA THR A 52 27.01 -28.74 41.41
C THR A 52 25.60 -28.25 41.76
N ALA A 53 25.45 -26.98 42.15
CA ALA A 53 24.16 -26.41 42.57
C ALA A 53 23.13 -26.32 41.43
N LEU A 54 23.58 -26.07 40.20
CA LEU A 54 22.71 -25.93 39.03
C LEU A 54 22.64 -27.20 38.16
N GLN A 55 23.35 -28.27 38.55
CA GLN A 55 23.44 -29.54 37.82
C GLN A 55 23.85 -29.35 36.35
N VAL A 56 24.87 -28.52 36.11
CA VAL A 56 25.42 -28.25 34.77
C VAL A 56 26.93 -28.53 34.73
N PRO A 57 27.49 -28.89 33.57
CA PRO A 57 28.93 -29.06 33.44
C PRO A 57 29.70 -27.77 33.78
N GLU A 58 30.82 -27.87 34.49
CA GLU A 58 31.65 -26.73 34.87
C GLU A 58 32.12 -25.91 33.66
N VAL A 59 32.38 -26.58 32.53
CA VAL A 59 32.72 -25.94 31.24
C VAL A 59 31.61 -25.02 30.74
N THR A 60 30.34 -25.32 31.01
CA THR A 60 29.19 -24.49 30.66
C THR A 60 29.12 -23.24 31.54
N VAL A 61 29.41 -23.37 32.84
CA VAL A 61 29.53 -22.25 33.78
C VAL A 61 30.65 -21.29 33.31
N GLY A 62 31.83 -21.83 33.05
CA GLY A 62 32.97 -21.04 32.57
C GLY A 62 32.75 -20.39 31.20
N LYS A 63 31.98 -21.03 30.30
CA LYS A 63 31.57 -20.43 29.03
C LYS A 63 30.69 -19.20 29.25
N TRP A 64 29.59 -19.33 29.99
CA TRP A 64 28.63 -18.23 30.15
C TRP A 64 29.16 -17.10 31.03
N ARG A 65 30.01 -17.39 32.03
CA ARG A 65 30.73 -16.35 32.78
C ARG A 65 31.63 -15.52 31.86
N ARG A 66 32.38 -16.17 30.94
CA ARG A 66 33.21 -15.47 29.95
C ARG A 66 32.38 -14.66 28.96
N CYS A 67 31.29 -15.22 28.45
CA CYS A 67 30.37 -14.50 27.56
C CYS A 67 29.73 -13.29 28.23
N PHE A 68 29.35 -13.39 29.51
CA PHE A 68 28.83 -12.26 30.29
C PHE A 68 29.90 -11.21 30.56
N ALA A 69 31.13 -11.63 30.90
CA ALA A 69 32.23 -10.71 31.13
C ALA A 69 32.62 -9.91 29.88
N SER A 70 32.46 -10.49 28.68
CA SER A 70 32.80 -9.83 27.42
C SER A 70 31.66 -9.02 26.79
N GLN A 71 30.41 -9.48 26.92
CA GLN A 71 29.26 -8.92 26.18
C GLN A 71 28.05 -8.58 27.07
N GLY A 72 28.19 -8.67 28.39
CA GLY A 72 27.11 -8.38 29.34
C GLY A 72 25.89 -9.29 29.15
N LEU A 73 24.70 -8.72 29.29
CA LEU A 73 23.43 -9.44 29.14
C LEU A 73 23.20 -9.99 27.72
N ASP A 74 23.72 -9.30 26.69
CA ASP A 74 23.60 -9.73 25.30
C ASP A 74 24.38 -11.03 25.05
N GLY A 75 25.50 -11.22 25.75
CA GLY A 75 26.29 -12.45 25.72
C GLY A 75 25.58 -13.68 26.30
N LEU A 76 24.42 -13.51 26.95
CA LEU A 76 23.59 -14.62 27.43
C LEU A 76 22.56 -15.10 26.40
N GLN A 77 22.38 -14.35 25.30
CA GLN A 77 21.50 -14.74 24.20
C GLN A 77 22.21 -15.74 23.27
N ASP A 78 21.44 -16.62 22.62
CA ASP A 78 22.00 -17.43 21.55
C ASP A 78 22.29 -16.56 20.33
N ALA A 79 23.48 -16.70 19.76
CA ALA A 79 23.77 -16.12 18.45
C ALA A 79 22.78 -16.67 17.42
N ALA A 80 22.44 -15.83 16.44
CA ALA A 80 21.65 -16.26 15.30
C ALA A 80 22.32 -17.51 14.69
N ARG A 81 21.57 -18.63 14.66
CA ARG A 81 22.08 -19.86 14.07
C ARG A 81 22.42 -19.57 12.61
N SER A 82 23.53 -20.12 12.12
CA SER A 82 24.04 -19.88 10.75
C SER A 82 23.11 -20.31 9.62
N GLY A 83 21.92 -20.82 9.93
CA GLY A 83 20.91 -21.24 8.97
C GLY A 83 21.42 -22.35 8.04
N ARG A 84 20.56 -22.74 7.10
CA ARG A 84 20.99 -23.56 5.97
C ARG A 84 21.67 -22.62 4.96
N PRO A 85 22.87 -22.95 4.44
CA PRO A 85 23.48 -22.15 3.38
C PRO A 85 22.50 -21.98 2.20
N PRO A 86 22.41 -20.77 1.61
CA PRO A 86 21.55 -20.54 0.45
C PRO A 86 21.96 -21.47 -0.69
N LYS A 87 21.00 -22.20 -1.25
CA LYS A 87 21.26 -23.18 -2.33
C LYS A 87 21.56 -22.54 -3.69
N HIS A 88 21.16 -21.29 -3.87
CA HIS A 88 21.27 -20.60 -5.14
C HIS A 88 22.15 -19.37 -4.99
N SER A 89 23.06 -19.17 -5.96
CA SER A 89 23.96 -18.03 -5.98
C SER A 89 23.21 -16.72 -6.22
N GLN A 90 23.84 -15.60 -5.86
CA GLN A 90 23.33 -14.25 -6.12
C GLN A 90 23.11 -13.99 -7.63
N GLU A 91 23.88 -14.65 -8.49
CA GLU A 91 23.72 -14.59 -9.95
C GLU A 91 22.36 -15.12 -10.41
N ILE A 92 21.88 -16.23 -9.82
CA ILE A 92 20.57 -16.80 -10.19
C ILE A 92 19.45 -15.85 -9.76
N LEU A 93 19.57 -15.23 -8.58
CA LEU A 93 18.63 -14.23 -8.12
C LEU A 93 18.56 -13.04 -9.09
N GLN A 94 19.70 -12.51 -9.52
CA GLN A 94 19.77 -11.42 -10.50
C GLN A 94 19.15 -11.82 -11.85
N LYS A 95 19.38 -13.05 -12.32
CA LYS A 95 18.74 -13.58 -13.54
C LYS A 95 17.22 -13.58 -13.43
N VAL A 96 16.67 -14.07 -12.30
CA VAL A 96 15.21 -14.05 -12.05
C VAL A 96 14.68 -12.62 -12.03
N GLN A 97 15.37 -11.69 -11.34
CA GLN A 97 14.95 -10.29 -11.24
C GLN A 97 14.99 -9.56 -12.58
N SER A 98 16.02 -9.79 -13.39
CA SER A 98 16.13 -9.20 -14.73
C SER A 98 15.03 -9.73 -15.64
N ARG A 99 14.85 -11.06 -15.67
CA ARG A 99 13.89 -11.69 -16.57
C ARG A 99 12.45 -11.33 -16.25
N VAL A 100 12.06 -11.28 -14.97
CA VAL A 100 10.68 -10.96 -14.57
C VAL A 100 10.25 -9.53 -14.94
N ARG A 101 11.20 -8.60 -15.13
CA ARG A 101 10.93 -7.21 -15.53
C ARG A 101 10.71 -7.05 -17.04
N GLN A 102 11.03 -8.07 -17.83
CA GLN A 102 10.82 -8.07 -19.27
C GLN A 102 9.44 -8.65 -19.60
N GLN A 103 8.79 -8.16 -20.65
CA GLN A 103 7.53 -8.71 -21.12
C GLN A 103 7.77 -10.13 -21.70
N PRO A 104 7.01 -11.15 -21.29
CA PRO A 104 7.06 -12.45 -21.95
C PRO A 104 6.56 -12.37 -23.39
N GLU A 105 7.19 -13.07 -24.32
CA GLU A 105 6.86 -13.03 -25.75
C GLU A 105 5.46 -13.58 -26.06
N HIS A 106 5.06 -14.66 -25.38
CA HIS A 106 3.82 -15.39 -25.68
C HIS A 106 2.76 -15.30 -24.58
N TYR A 107 2.99 -14.47 -23.54
CA TYR A 107 2.08 -14.33 -22.42
C TYR A 107 1.78 -12.86 -22.15
N SER A 108 0.58 -12.57 -21.63
CA SER A 108 0.25 -11.21 -21.17
C SER A 108 1.06 -10.80 -19.94
N ARG A 109 1.50 -11.76 -19.13
CA ARG A 109 2.34 -11.55 -17.94
C ARG A 109 3.07 -12.82 -17.50
N TRP A 110 4.12 -12.66 -16.70
CA TRP A 110 4.75 -13.78 -16.02
C TRP A 110 3.85 -14.37 -14.94
N SER A 111 3.83 -15.70 -14.87
CA SER A 111 3.45 -16.47 -13.70
C SER A 111 4.71 -17.10 -13.11
N VAL A 112 4.66 -17.53 -11.85
CA VAL A 112 5.78 -18.27 -11.24
C VAL A 112 6.14 -19.49 -12.11
N ARG A 113 5.14 -20.21 -12.63
CA ARG A 113 5.34 -21.41 -13.44
C ARG A 113 5.97 -21.09 -14.79
N THR A 114 5.46 -20.09 -15.51
CA THR A 114 6.01 -19.73 -16.83
C THR A 114 7.41 -19.15 -16.73
N LEU A 115 7.69 -18.34 -15.71
CA LEU A 115 9.03 -17.82 -15.44
C LEU A 115 10.01 -18.93 -15.03
N ALA A 116 9.53 -19.92 -14.27
CA ALA A 116 10.31 -21.09 -13.90
C ALA A 116 10.68 -21.96 -15.09
N THR A 117 9.74 -22.20 -16.01
CA THR A 117 10.00 -22.93 -17.26
C THR A 117 11.01 -22.19 -18.14
N ASP A 118 10.85 -20.87 -18.30
CA ASP A 118 11.75 -20.03 -19.10
C ASP A 118 13.19 -20.03 -18.56
N LEU A 119 13.36 -20.03 -17.24
CA LEU A 119 14.67 -20.00 -16.58
C LEU A 119 15.23 -21.39 -16.26
N GLY A 120 14.49 -22.47 -16.51
CA GLY A 120 14.89 -23.83 -16.14
C GLY A 120 15.04 -24.05 -14.62
N LEU A 121 14.27 -23.34 -13.81
CA LEU A 121 14.34 -23.37 -12.34
C LEU A 121 13.11 -24.03 -11.71
N PRO A 122 13.21 -24.62 -10.50
CA PRO A 122 12.03 -25.06 -9.77
C PRO A 122 11.10 -23.88 -9.43
N SER A 123 9.79 -24.06 -9.59
CA SER A 123 8.81 -22.99 -9.30
C SER A 123 8.88 -22.48 -7.86
N SER A 124 9.21 -23.35 -6.89
CA SER A 124 9.38 -22.96 -5.48
C SER A 124 10.56 -22.01 -5.29
N THR A 125 11.68 -22.24 -5.98
CA THR A 125 12.84 -21.36 -6.00
C THR A 125 12.47 -19.99 -6.56
N VAL A 126 11.84 -19.96 -7.74
CA VAL A 126 11.43 -18.70 -8.38
C VAL A 126 10.46 -17.93 -7.49
N HIS A 127 9.48 -18.61 -6.90
CA HIS A 127 8.56 -17.98 -5.94
C HIS A 127 9.29 -17.36 -4.75
N GLN A 128 10.20 -18.09 -4.11
CA GLN A 128 10.99 -17.56 -2.99
C GLN A 128 11.83 -16.35 -3.42
N MET A 129 12.46 -16.40 -4.59
CA MET A 129 13.26 -15.30 -5.12
C MET A 129 12.41 -14.06 -5.39
N LEU A 130 11.19 -14.22 -5.94
CA LEU A 130 10.25 -13.12 -6.13
C LEU A 130 9.80 -12.52 -4.80
N VAL A 131 9.50 -13.35 -3.79
CA VAL A 131 9.11 -12.89 -2.45
C VAL A 131 10.23 -12.10 -1.79
N VAL A 132 11.45 -12.63 -1.77
CA VAL A 132 12.63 -11.94 -1.20
C VAL A 132 12.92 -10.63 -1.93
N SER A 133 12.68 -10.59 -3.23
CA SER A 133 12.88 -9.37 -4.04
C SER A 133 11.70 -8.40 -3.99
N GLY A 134 10.59 -8.74 -3.31
CA GLY A 134 9.36 -7.93 -3.32
C GLY A 134 8.69 -7.80 -4.70
N LEU A 135 9.02 -8.67 -5.66
CA LEU A 135 8.55 -8.58 -7.05
C LEU A 135 7.25 -9.37 -7.23
N GLN A 136 6.23 -8.70 -7.77
CA GLN A 136 4.89 -9.26 -7.92
C GLN A 136 4.41 -9.11 -9.37
N PRO A 137 4.87 -9.97 -10.30
CA PRO A 137 4.54 -9.85 -11.74
C PRO A 137 3.05 -9.95 -12.10
N HIS A 138 2.20 -10.36 -11.15
CA HIS A 138 0.75 -10.36 -11.33
C HIS A 138 0.09 -9.00 -11.00
N ARG A 139 0.81 -8.09 -10.33
CA ARG A 139 0.31 -6.76 -10.01
C ARG A 139 0.66 -5.80 -11.13
N ILE A 140 -0.38 -5.34 -11.81
CA ILE A 140 -0.30 -4.26 -12.79
C ILE A 140 -1.05 -3.09 -12.18
N ARG A 141 -0.43 -1.92 -12.20
CA ARG A 141 -1.07 -0.65 -11.85
C ARG A 141 -0.95 0.26 -13.03
N THR A 142 -2.08 0.85 -13.43
CA THR A 142 -2.06 2.03 -14.28
C THR A 142 -1.80 3.23 -13.38
N PHE A 143 -1.03 4.18 -13.87
CA PHE A 143 -0.88 5.48 -13.22
C PHE A 143 -1.25 6.55 -14.25
N PRO A 144 -2.07 7.55 -13.89
CA PRO A 144 -2.30 8.69 -14.75
C PRO A 144 -1.02 9.53 -14.80
N PHE A 145 -0.66 9.98 -16.00
CA PHE A 145 0.40 10.95 -16.21
C PHE A 145 -0.23 12.20 -16.85
N SER A 146 0.00 13.36 -16.24
CA SER A 146 -0.46 14.64 -16.79
C SER A 146 0.69 15.30 -17.57
N PRO A 147 0.51 15.63 -18.86
CA PRO A 147 1.50 16.39 -19.62
C PRO A 147 1.45 17.91 -19.35
N ASP A 148 0.63 18.36 -18.40
CA ASP A 148 0.43 19.78 -18.07
C ASP A 148 1.69 20.35 -17.37
N PRO A 149 2.34 21.40 -17.93
CA PRO A 149 3.52 22.02 -17.33
C PRO A 149 3.28 22.53 -15.90
N ASP A 150 2.04 22.92 -15.58
CA ASP A 150 1.66 23.45 -14.26
C ASP A 150 1.06 22.36 -13.35
N PHE A 151 1.23 21.08 -13.69
CA PHE A 151 0.57 19.97 -12.97
C PHE A 151 0.88 19.98 -11.48
N GLU A 152 2.15 20.17 -11.09
CA GLU A 152 2.56 20.15 -9.69
C GLU A 152 1.93 21.28 -8.89
N ALA A 153 1.95 22.51 -9.42
CA ALA A 153 1.31 23.66 -8.78
C ALA A 153 -0.20 23.43 -8.60
N LYS A 154 -0.90 22.99 -9.66
CA LYS A 154 -2.34 22.68 -9.62
C LYS A 154 -2.65 21.55 -8.63
N LEU A 155 -1.80 20.54 -8.57
CA LEU A 155 -1.95 19.43 -7.63
C LEU A 155 -1.83 19.94 -6.19
N LEU A 156 -0.81 20.75 -5.90
CA LEU A 156 -0.61 21.32 -4.57
C LEU A 156 -1.77 22.22 -4.15
N ASP A 157 -2.29 23.05 -5.06
CA ASP A 157 -3.47 23.89 -4.80
C ASP A 157 -4.70 23.03 -4.45
N ILE A 158 -4.97 22.00 -5.25
CA ILE A 158 -6.10 21.08 -5.00
C ILE A 158 -5.90 20.35 -3.67
N VAL A 159 -4.73 19.76 -3.42
CA VAL A 159 -4.43 19.08 -2.16
C VAL A 159 -4.56 20.04 -0.97
N GLY A 160 -4.15 21.29 -1.13
CA GLY A 160 -4.34 22.37 -0.16
C GLY A 160 -5.80 22.54 0.22
N LEU A 161 -6.70 22.59 -0.76
CA LEU A 161 -8.16 22.68 -0.52
C LEU A 161 -8.72 21.50 0.29
N TYR A 162 -8.21 20.29 0.10
CA TYR A 162 -8.67 19.12 0.86
C TYR A 162 -8.10 19.05 2.28
N LEU A 163 -6.84 19.45 2.48
CA LEU A 163 -6.17 19.36 3.78
C LEU A 163 -6.55 20.51 4.71
N ASN A 164 -6.66 21.72 4.15
CA ASN A 164 -7.00 22.94 4.85
C ASN A 164 -8.22 23.57 4.20
N LEU A 165 -9.40 23.06 4.56
CA LEU A 165 -10.66 23.56 4.05
C LEU A 165 -10.85 25.03 4.44
N PRO A 166 -11.19 25.92 3.50
CA PRO A 166 -11.43 27.33 3.79
C PRO A 166 -12.65 27.52 4.71
N GLU A 167 -12.53 28.35 5.75
CA GLU A 167 -13.54 28.49 6.82
C GLU A 167 -14.88 29.08 6.35
N HIS A 168 -14.90 29.79 5.21
CA HIS A 168 -16.09 30.47 4.68
C HIS A 168 -16.42 30.10 3.23
N ALA A 169 -15.72 29.11 2.69
CA ALA A 169 -15.98 28.58 1.36
C ALA A 169 -16.24 27.08 1.43
N LEU A 170 -16.96 26.55 0.45
CA LEU A 170 -17.19 25.11 0.35
C LEU A 170 -16.36 24.54 -0.79
N VAL A 171 -15.85 23.32 -0.58
CA VAL A 171 -15.18 22.57 -1.62
C VAL A 171 -16.13 21.50 -2.12
N LEU A 172 -16.53 21.62 -3.39
CA LEU A 172 -17.38 20.66 -4.08
C LEU A 172 -16.55 19.84 -5.05
N CYS A 173 -16.60 18.52 -4.91
CA CYS A 173 -15.99 17.60 -5.85
C CYS A 173 -17.05 17.00 -6.74
N VAL A 174 -16.97 17.32 -8.02
CA VAL A 174 -17.98 16.94 -9.00
C VAL A 174 -17.41 15.88 -9.93
N ASP A 175 -18.16 14.79 -10.10
CA ASP A 175 -17.77 13.68 -10.97
C ASP A 175 -18.97 13.13 -11.75
N GLU A 176 -18.68 12.52 -12.89
CA GLU A 176 -19.66 11.76 -13.66
C GLU A 176 -19.31 10.28 -13.78
N LYS A 177 -20.19 9.47 -13.23
CA LYS A 177 -20.19 8.04 -13.53
C LYS A 177 -21.10 7.76 -14.72
N THR A 178 -20.50 7.69 -15.91
CA THR A 178 -21.20 7.29 -17.15
C THR A 178 -21.32 5.78 -17.30
N GLY A 179 -22.23 5.35 -18.17
CA GLY A 179 -22.32 3.94 -18.58
C GLY A 179 -22.74 2.97 -17.48
N ILE A 180 -23.41 3.47 -16.43
CA ILE A 180 -23.93 2.61 -15.36
C ILE A 180 -25.01 1.73 -15.98
N GLN A 181 -24.70 0.44 -16.15
CA GLN A 181 -25.67 -0.52 -16.67
C GLN A 181 -26.77 -0.72 -15.62
N ALA A 182 -28.01 -0.42 -16.00
CA ALA A 182 -29.17 -0.76 -15.20
C ALA A 182 -29.48 -2.24 -15.42
N LEU A 183 -28.88 -3.09 -14.58
CA LEU A 183 -29.03 -4.54 -14.64
C LEU A 183 -30.02 -5.00 -13.58
N ASP A 184 -30.93 -5.87 -14.00
CA ASP A 184 -31.73 -6.68 -13.08
C ASP A 184 -31.43 -8.17 -13.28
N ARG A 185 -31.69 -8.99 -12.27
CA ARG A 185 -31.47 -10.44 -12.33
C ARG A 185 -32.73 -11.12 -12.82
N THR A 186 -32.54 -12.12 -13.69
CA THR A 186 -33.66 -12.91 -14.23
C THR A 186 -34.36 -13.75 -13.16
N GLN A 187 -33.69 -14.03 -12.04
CA GLN A 187 -34.24 -14.81 -10.93
C GLN A 187 -33.77 -14.24 -9.59
N PRO A 188 -34.54 -14.47 -8.50
CA PRO A 188 -34.16 -14.04 -7.16
C PRO A 188 -32.86 -14.71 -6.68
N LEU A 189 -32.15 -14.00 -5.80
CA LEU A 189 -30.94 -14.49 -5.15
C LEU A 189 -31.23 -15.71 -4.29
N LEU A 190 -30.44 -16.78 -4.46
CA LEU A 190 -30.51 -17.92 -3.56
C LEU A 190 -29.66 -17.62 -2.31
N PRO A 191 -30.21 -17.78 -1.10
CA PRO A 191 -29.50 -17.47 0.13
C PRO A 191 -28.34 -18.44 0.35
N LEU A 192 -27.35 -17.98 1.14
CA LEU A 192 -26.28 -18.83 1.62
C LEU A 192 -26.85 -20.00 2.44
N SER A 193 -26.32 -21.20 2.24
CA SER A 193 -26.63 -22.36 3.09
C SER A 193 -25.35 -23.13 3.44
N ALA A 194 -25.40 -23.99 4.45
CA ALA A 194 -24.24 -24.72 4.96
C ALA A 194 -23.42 -25.48 3.90
N LYS A 195 -24.03 -25.86 2.77
CA LYS A 195 -23.37 -26.60 1.67
C LYS A 195 -23.36 -25.87 0.34
N LYS A 196 -23.95 -24.67 0.24
CA LYS A 196 -24.03 -23.91 -1.00
C LYS A 196 -23.73 -22.43 -0.75
N PRO A 197 -22.76 -21.83 -1.46
CA PRO A 197 -22.53 -20.40 -1.38
C PRO A 197 -23.81 -19.66 -1.82
N ARG A 198 -23.97 -18.42 -1.36
CA ARG A 198 -24.96 -17.50 -1.94
C ARG A 198 -24.72 -17.46 -3.45
N SER A 199 -25.77 -17.65 -4.23
CA SER A 199 -25.67 -17.64 -5.69
C SER A 199 -26.65 -16.66 -6.32
N TRP A 200 -26.24 -16.13 -7.47
CA TRP A 200 -27.05 -15.31 -8.38
C TRP A 200 -26.99 -15.93 -9.77
N THR A 201 -28.02 -15.69 -10.59
CA THR A 201 -28.01 -16.10 -11.99
C THR A 201 -26.98 -15.30 -12.78
N ASN A 202 -26.29 -16.00 -13.70
CA ASN A 202 -25.38 -15.38 -14.66
C ASN A 202 -26.14 -14.56 -15.71
N GLU A 203 -27.38 -14.93 -16.00
CA GLU A 203 -28.31 -14.20 -16.86
C GLU A 203 -28.83 -12.93 -16.17
N TYR A 204 -28.97 -11.86 -16.95
CA TYR A 204 -29.46 -10.58 -16.49
C TYR A 204 -30.30 -9.91 -17.58
N VAL A 205 -31.21 -9.04 -17.16
CA VAL A 205 -31.99 -8.17 -18.05
C VAL A 205 -31.32 -6.80 -18.09
N ARG A 206 -31.09 -6.28 -19.31
CA ARG A 206 -30.52 -4.93 -19.52
C ARG A 206 -31.64 -3.93 -19.68
N HIS A 207 -31.70 -2.92 -18.81
CA HIS A 207 -32.60 -1.77 -18.92
C HIS A 207 -31.91 -0.53 -19.50
N GLY A 208 -30.84 -0.74 -20.27
CA GLY A 208 -30.00 0.33 -20.83
C GLY A 208 -28.92 0.82 -19.86
N THR A 209 -28.42 2.03 -20.12
CA THR A 209 -27.32 2.65 -19.38
C THR A 209 -27.71 4.02 -18.89
N GLN A 210 -27.34 4.34 -17.65
CA GLN A 210 -27.57 5.65 -17.06
C GLN A 210 -26.25 6.37 -16.77
N THR A 211 -26.34 7.69 -16.62
CA THR A 211 -25.26 8.56 -16.18
C THR A 211 -25.65 9.16 -14.84
N LEU A 212 -24.77 9.03 -13.85
CA LEU A 212 -24.84 9.74 -12.59
C LEU A 212 -23.93 10.97 -12.67
N LEU A 213 -24.48 12.14 -12.36
CA LEU A 213 -23.74 13.36 -12.06
C LEU A 213 -23.84 13.56 -10.55
N ALA A 214 -22.72 13.74 -9.86
CA ALA A 214 -22.74 13.91 -8.41
C ALA A 214 -21.74 14.99 -7.97
N ALA A 215 -22.13 15.76 -6.95
CA ALA A 215 -21.31 16.76 -6.27
C ALA A 215 -21.23 16.34 -4.81
N LEU A 216 -20.02 16.10 -4.34
CA LEU A 216 -19.72 15.81 -2.94
C LEU A 216 -19.18 17.08 -2.28
N GLU A 217 -19.80 17.53 -1.20
CA GLU A 217 -19.25 18.56 -0.34
C GLU A 217 -18.27 17.91 0.65
N ILE A 218 -17.02 18.38 0.66
CA ILE A 218 -15.93 17.67 1.32
C ILE A 218 -15.98 17.73 2.85
N ALA A 219 -16.46 18.84 3.44
CA ALA A 219 -16.46 19.00 4.89
C ALA A 219 -17.55 18.15 5.59
N SER A 220 -18.76 18.15 5.03
CA SER A 220 -19.95 17.49 5.57
C SER A 220 -20.17 16.08 5.02
N GLY A 221 -19.66 15.79 3.81
CA GLY A 221 -19.93 14.57 3.09
C GLY A 221 -21.32 14.53 2.41
N GLU A 222 -22.05 15.64 2.37
CA GLU A 222 -23.32 15.72 1.67
C GLU A 222 -23.14 15.54 0.15
N VAL A 223 -24.07 14.82 -0.47
CA VAL A 223 -24.03 14.53 -1.91
C VAL A 223 -25.31 15.01 -2.59
N VAL A 224 -25.14 15.89 -3.57
CA VAL A 224 -26.19 16.27 -4.52
C VAL A 224 -25.97 15.47 -5.81
N ALA A 225 -27.00 14.77 -6.29
CA ALA A 225 -26.84 13.87 -7.42
C ALA A 225 -28.02 13.87 -8.38
N HIS A 226 -27.73 13.77 -9.68
CA HIS A 226 -28.70 13.59 -10.75
C HIS A 226 -28.44 12.32 -11.54
N ILE A 227 -29.51 11.57 -11.79
CA ILE A 227 -29.51 10.46 -12.75
C ILE A 227 -30.09 10.96 -14.07
N LYS A 228 -29.36 10.76 -15.17
CA LYS A 228 -29.75 11.14 -16.54
C LYS A 228 -29.48 9.99 -17.51
N GLN A 229 -30.22 9.97 -18.61
CA GLN A 229 -30.03 8.98 -19.68
C GLN A 229 -28.73 9.20 -20.48
N ARG A 230 -28.25 10.45 -20.58
CA ARG A 230 -27.05 10.81 -21.35
C ARG A 230 -26.20 11.85 -20.61
N ARG A 231 -24.88 11.74 -20.73
CA ARG A 231 -23.92 12.77 -20.33
C ARG A 231 -23.82 13.83 -21.44
N THR A 232 -24.52 14.95 -21.27
CA THR A 232 -24.46 16.10 -22.18
C THR A 232 -24.12 17.37 -21.41
N SER A 233 -23.51 18.36 -22.07
CA SER A 233 -23.20 19.64 -21.45
C SER A 233 -24.45 20.33 -20.88
N VAL A 234 -25.61 20.18 -21.53
CA VAL A 234 -26.88 20.74 -21.04
C VAL A 234 -27.30 20.10 -19.72
N ASN A 235 -27.20 18.77 -19.62
CA ASN A 235 -27.53 18.04 -18.40
C ASN A 235 -26.54 18.39 -17.26
N PHE A 236 -25.26 18.51 -17.60
CA PHE A 236 -24.22 18.93 -16.67
C PHE A 236 -24.46 20.33 -16.11
N LEU A 237 -24.69 21.33 -16.97
CA LEU A 237 -24.91 22.71 -16.50
C LEU A 237 -26.21 22.88 -15.71
N ARG A 238 -27.25 22.10 -16.05
CA ARG A 238 -28.48 22.07 -15.23
C ARG A 238 -28.19 21.49 -13.85
N PHE A 239 -27.43 20.41 -13.78
CA PHE A 239 -26.97 19.86 -12.52
C PHE A 239 -26.12 20.84 -11.72
N MET A 240 -25.20 21.56 -12.36
CA MET A 240 -24.38 22.58 -11.70
C MET A 240 -25.22 23.73 -11.13
N ASN A 241 -26.30 24.16 -11.80
CA ASN A 241 -27.22 25.14 -11.23
C ASN A 241 -27.85 24.65 -9.93
N ASP A 242 -28.28 23.38 -9.90
CA ASP A 242 -28.94 22.80 -8.73
C ASP A 242 -27.93 22.54 -7.60
N ALA A 243 -26.70 22.13 -7.94
CA ALA A 243 -25.60 21.95 -6.99
C ALA A 243 -25.19 23.29 -6.35
N VAL A 244 -24.98 24.35 -7.14
CA VAL A 244 -24.69 25.70 -6.61
C VAL A 244 -25.88 26.25 -5.82
N GLY A 245 -27.10 26.02 -6.30
CA GLY A 245 -28.32 26.46 -5.64
C GLY A 245 -28.56 25.79 -4.28
N ALA A 246 -28.05 24.57 -4.07
CA ALA A 246 -28.11 23.88 -2.79
C ALA A 246 -27.24 24.55 -1.71
N PHE A 247 -26.21 25.32 -2.11
CA PHE A 247 -25.26 25.96 -1.21
C PHE A 247 -25.17 27.49 -1.43
N PRO A 248 -26.26 28.24 -1.15
CA PRO A 248 -26.31 29.67 -1.45
C PRO A 248 -25.42 30.50 -0.51
N LYS A 249 -24.90 31.62 -1.02
CA LYS A 249 -24.19 32.69 -0.26
C LYS A 249 -22.85 32.28 0.37
N ARG A 250 -22.15 31.31 -0.20
CA ARG A 250 -20.77 30.95 0.14
C ARG A 250 -19.93 30.93 -1.12
N GLU A 251 -18.64 31.20 -1.00
CA GLU A 251 -17.69 30.98 -2.08
C GLU A 251 -17.58 29.47 -2.35
N LEU A 252 -17.59 29.06 -3.62
CA LEU A 252 -17.56 27.65 -4.00
C LEU A 252 -16.30 27.32 -4.79
N HIS A 253 -15.43 26.50 -4.21
CA HIS A 253 -14.34 25.87 -4.94
C HIS A 253 -14.83 24.55 -5.54
N VAL A 254 -15.08 24.54 -6.85
CA VAL A 254 -15.50 23.34 -7.56
C VAL A 254 -14.30 22.64 -8.19
N VAL A 255 -14.04 21.42 -7.75
CA VAL A 255 -13.02 20.52 -8.30
C VAL A 255 -13.70 19.56 -9.28
N LEU A 256 -13.21 19.55 -10.52
CA LEU A 256 -13.72 18.76 -11.65
C LEU A 256 -12.55 18.11 -12.38
N ASP A 257 -12.81 17.00 -13.07
CA ASP A 257 -11.84 16.43 -13.98
C ASP A 257 -11.69 17.27 -15.27
N ASN A 258 -10.78 16.85 -16.15
CA ASN A 258 -10.48 17.56 -17.39
C ASN A 258 -11.31 17.03 -18.59
N LEU A 259 -12.63 16.91 -18.42
CA LEU A 259 -13.51 16.47 -19.49
C LEU A 259 -13.94 17.60 -20.44
N ASN A 260 -14.17 17.25 -21.70
CA ASN A 260 -14.55 18.19 -22.77
C ASN A 260 -15.86 18.96 -22.50
N ILE A 261 -16.81 18.37 -21.76
CA ILE A 261 -18.07 19.04 -21.42
C ILE A 261 -17.89 20.19 -20.43
N HIS A 262 -16.80 20.21 -19.66
CA HIS A 262 -16.45 21.28 -18.72
C HIS A 262 -15.72 22.45 -19.40
N LYS A 263 -15.13 22.22 -20.59
CA LYS A 263 -14.29 23.20 -21.30
C LYS A 263 -14.93 23.85 -22.52
N ASN A 264 -16.14 23.43 -22.90
CA ASN A 264 -16.83 24.02 -24.05
C ASN A 264 -17.33 25.44 -23.77
N GLU A 265 -17.76 26.14 -24.82
CA GLU A 265 -18.23 27.53 -24.72
C GLU A 265 -19.46 27.71 -23.83
N ALA A 266 -20.32 26.70 -23.70
CA ALA A 266 -21.45 26.77 -22.79
C ALA A 266 -21.00 26.76 -21.33
N ALA A 267 -20.02 25.92 -20.98
CA ALA A 267 -19.42 25.87 -19.64
C ALA A 267 -18.64 27.16 -19.31
N LYS A 268 -17.83 27.68 -20.24
CA LYS A 268 -17.16 28.98 -20.07
C LYS A 268 -18.16 30.13 -19.87
N ARG A 269 -19.28 30.14 -20.61
CA ARG A 269 -20.36 31.12 -20.40
C ARG A 269 -21.04 30.94 -19.04
N TRP A 270 -21.21 29.70 -18.59
CA TRP A 270 -21.79 29.40 -17.29
C TRP A 270 -20.89 29.91 -16.15
N LEU A 271 -19.58 29.66 -16.20
CA LEU A 271 -18.61 30.16 -15.23
C LEU A 271 -18.59 31.69 -15.17
N ARG A 272 -18.65 32.38 -16.32
CA ARG A 272 -18.75 33.85 -16.35
C ARG A 272 -20.00 34.41 -15.65
N ARG A 273 -21.07 33.62 -15.53
CA ARG A 273 -22.29 34.01 -14.79
C ARG A 273 -22.24 33.63 -13.32
N HIS A 274 -21.29 32.78 -12.92
CA HIS A 274 -21.09 32.30 -11.56
C HIS A 274 -19.61 32.48 -11.18
N PRO A 275 -19.15 33.73 -11.00
CA PRO A 275 -17.74 34.03 -10.74
C PRO A 275 -17.28 33.73 -9.30
N HIS A 276 -18.21 33.38 -8.40
CA HIS A 276 -17.99 33.12 -6.97
C HIS A 276 -18.61 31.78 -6.57
#